data_AF-A0AAV8YDD6-F1
#
_entry.id   AF-A0AAV8YDD6-F1
#
_cell.length_a   1.000
_cell.length_b   1.000
_cell.length_c   1.000
_cell.angle_alpha   90.00
_cell.angle_beta   90.00
_cell.angle_gamma   90.00
#
_symmetry.space_group_name_H-M   'P 1'
#
loop_
_entity.id
_entity.type
_entity.pdbx_description
1 polymer ?
#
loop_
_entity_poly.entity_id
_entity_poly.type
_entity_poly.pdbx_seq_one_letter_code
_entity_poly.pdbx_strand_id
1 'polypeptide(L)'
;MQHCSLEVKTCIASKAFSGFLLHERVIQSLYMKLERTLPFESSMPGAKHHYGINTNLLKEIVDFWRTEYDWKERMELLLHYQQFKVRVQGLMIHFQIARPPRREGSNLRIRVPLLMLHGWPGSVWEFYEIMNEMMSPARGHQICF
;
A
#
# COMPACT_ATOMS: atom_id res chain seq x y z
N MET A 1 -26.97 -5.38 -31.52
CA MET A 1 -25.89 -4.49 -31.03
C MET A 1 -25.25 -5.15 -29.83
N GLN A 2 -24.11 -5.82 -30.03
CA GLN A 2 -23.43 -6.61 -29.00
C GLN A 2 -22.86 -5.70 -27.92
N HIS A 3 -23.16 -6.05 -26.67
CA HIS A 3 -22.56 -5.48 -25.47
C HIS A 3 -21.03 -5.54 -25.56
N CYS A 4 -20.39 -4.39 -25.67
CA CYS A 4 -18.95 -4.25 -25.53
C CYS A 4 -18.60 -4.28 -24.03
N SER A 5 -18.26 -5.47 -23.54
CA SER A 5 -17.56 -5.65 -22.28
C SER A 5 -16.19 -4.99 -22.43
N LEU A 6 -16.00 -3.82 -21.82
CA LEU A 6 -14.68 -3.18 -21.68
C LEU A 6 -13.82 -4.01 -20.72
N GLU A 7 -13.36 -5.17 -21.18
CA GLU A 7 -12.10 -5.72 -20.70
C GLU A 7 -11.02 -4.71 -21.09
N VAL A 8 -10.22 -4.26 -20.13
CA VAL A 8 -8.95 -3.63 -20.46
C VAL A 8 -8.17 -4.69 -21.22
N LYS A 9 -8.25 -4.68 -22.55
CA LYS A 9 -7.32 -5.41 -23.42
C LYS A 9 -5.97 -4.76 -23.21
N THR A 10 -5.28 -5.13 -22.14
CA THR A 10 -3.90 -4.76 -21.93
C THR A 10 -3.12 -5.38 -23.10
N CYS A 11 -2.65 -4.56 -24.02
CA CYS A 11 -1.73 -5.00 -25.10
C CYS A 11 -0.43 -5.58 -24.54
N ILE A 12 -0.21 -5.49 -23.22
CA ILE A 12 0.94 -6.00 -22.50
C ILE A 12 0.44 -7.04 -21.49
N ALA A 13 0.96 -8.26 -21.55
CA ALA A 13 0.62 -9.33 -20.62
C ALA A 13 1.04 -8.94 -19.18
N SER A 14 0.06 -8.53 -18.37
CA SER A 14 0.21 -8.33 -16.94
C SER A 14 -0.21 -9.59 -16.18
N LYS A 15 0.59 -10.02 -15.21
CA LYS A 15 0.23 -11.16 -14.35
C LYS A 15 -0.31 -10.67 -13.03
N ALA A 16 -1.40 -11.29 -12.56
CA ALA A 16 -1.88 -11.11 -11.20
C ALA A 16 -0.73 -11.46 -10.23
N PHE A 17 -0.53 -10.61 -9.22
CA PHE A 17 0.56 -10.75 -8.28
C PHE A 17 0.00 -10.82 -6.86
N SER A 18 0.21 -11.97 -6.21
CA SER A 18 -0.11 -12.19 -4.78
C SER A 18 1.14 -12.36 -3.92
N GLY A 19 2.33 -12.11 -4.48
CA GLY A 19 3.62 -12.41 -3.84
C GLY A 19 4.05 -11.47 -2.72
N PHE A 20 3.11 -10.76 -2.09
CA PHE A 20 3.34 -10.03 -0.83
C PHE A 20 3.14 -10.89 0.42
N LEU A 21 2.78 -12.17 0.27
CA LEU A 21 2.78 -13.10 1.39
C LEU A 21 4.21 -13.22 1.94
N LEU A 22 4.51 -12.44 2.98
CA LEU A 22 5.76 -12.52 3.70
C LEU A 22 5.82 -13.91 4.29
N HIS A 23 6.79 -14.68 3.81
CA HIS A 23 7.05 -15.99 4.37
C HIS A 23 7.35 -15.83 5.88
N GLU A 24 6.81 -16.70 6.73
CA GLU A 24 7.00 -16.61 8.18
C GLU A 24 8.47 -16.48 8.59
N ARG A 25 9.39 -17.15 7.88
CA ARG A 25 10.85 -16.99 8.04
C ARG A 25 11.35 -15.55 7.96
N VAL A 26 10.77 -14.71 7.11
CA VAL A 26 11.13 -13.28 7.01
C VAL A 26 10.68 -12.53 8.25
N ILE A 27 9.47 -12.78 8.73
CA ILE A 27 8.92 -12.17 9.96
C ILE A 27 9.73 -12.63 11.18
N GLN A 28 10.04 -13.92 11.27
CA GLN A 28 10.91 -14.45 12.32
C GLN A 28 12.32 -13.85 12.26
N SER A 29 12.88 -13.69 11.06
CA SER A 29 14.16 -13.00 10.90
C SER A 29 14.08 -11.53 11.33
N LEU A 30 12.96 -10.86 11.17
CA LEU A 30 12.75 -9.51 11.65
C LEU A 30 12.73 -9.47 13.18
N TYR A 31 11.94 -10.33 13.83
CA TYR A 31 11.89 -10.39 15.30
C TYR A 31 13.26 -10.69 15.91
N MET A 32 14.00 -11.66 15.36
CA MET A 32 15.38 -11.94 15.81
C MET A 32 16.30 -10.73 15.67
N LYS A 33 16.13 -9.89 14.63
CA LYS A 33 16.93 -8.67 14.47
C LYS A 33 16.54 -7.61 15.49
N LEU A 34 15.25 -7.42 15.71
CA LEU A 34 14.74 -6.46 16.70
C LEU A 34 15.19 -6.83 18.12
N GLU A 35 15.14 -8.12 18.48
CA GLU A 35 15.60 -8.64 19.78
C GLU A 35 17.11 -8.50 20.00
N ARG A 36 17.90 -8.62 18.92
CA ARG A 36 19.37 -8.50 18.97
C ARG A 36 19.87 -7.07 18.78
N THR A 37 18.97 -6.09 18.77
CA THR A 37 19.35 -4.68 18.66
C THR A 37 20.17 -4.27 19.88
N LEU A 38 21.29 -3.57 19.64
CA LEU A 38 22.11 -3.05 20.73
C LEU A 38 21.33 -2.01 21.55
N PRO A 39 21.62 -1.87 22.86
CA PRO A 39 21.03 -0.81 23.67
C PRO A 39 21.24 0.56 23.04
N PHE A 40 20.18 1.37 22.99
CA PHE A 40 20.26 2.73 22.45
C PHE A 40 20.79 3.74 23.48
N GLU A 41 21.70 4.59 23.06
CA GLU A 41 22.24 5.70 23.85
C GLU A 41 21.18 6.76 24.16
N SER A 42 21.21 7.29 25.38
CA SER A 42 20.26 8.32 25.82
C SER A 42 20.42 9.61 25.00
N SER A 43 19.28 10.18 24.58
CA SER A 43 19.27 11.52 23.98
C SER A 43 19.64 12.60 25.00
N MET A 44 20.22 13.70 24.52
CA MET A 44 20.48 14.87 25.38
C MET A 44 19.17 15.46 25.94
N PRO A 45 19.17 15.97 27.18
CA PRO A 45 18.00 16.63 27.76
C PRO A 45 17.49 17.76 26.85
N GLY A 46 16.19 17.75 26.55
CA GLY A 46 15.55 18.78 25.72
C GLY A 46 15.84 18.71 24.22
N ALA A 47 16.57 17.70 23.71
CA ALA A 47 16.97 17.61 22.30
C ALA A 47 15.80 17.49 21.30
N LYS A 48 14.62 17.02 21.75
CA LYS A 48 13.46 16.73 20.89
C LYS A 48 13.90 15.95 19.64
N HIS A 49 13.75 16.53 18.45
CA HIS A 49 14.17 15.96 17.16
C HIS A 49 15.25 16.77 16.44
N HIS A 50 15.92 17.71 17.13
CA HIS A 50 16.89 18.61 16.49
C HIS A 50 18.16 17.91 15.97
N TYR A 51 18.44 16.70 16.45
CA TYR A 51 19.60 15.89 16.08
C TYR A 51 19.20 14.55 15.43
N GLY A 52 17.98 14.49 14.86
CA GLY A 52 17.39 13.25 14.34
C GLY A 52 16.34 12.67 15.28
N ILE A 53 16.04 11.38 15.12
CA ILE A 53 15.01 10.74 15.95
C ILE A 53 15.41 10.72 17.42
N ASN A 54 14.46 11.05 18.30
CA ASN A 54 14.70 10.97 19.73
C ASN A 54 14.81 9.51 20.17
N THR A 55 15.80 9.17 21.00
CA THR A 55 16.02 7.79 21.44
C THR A 55 14.81 7.23 22.19
N ASN A 56 14.08 8.04 22.96
CA ASN A 56 12.91 7.56 23.70
C ASN A 56 11.80 7.15 22.73
N LEU A 57 11.51 7.98 21.72
CA LEU A 57 10.55 7.64 20.67
C LEU A 57 11.01 6.41 19.85
N LEU A 58 12.30 6.31 19.52
CA LEU A 58 12.82 5.16 18.79
C LEU A 58 12.63 3.86 19.58
N LYS A 59 12.87 3.88 20.90
CA LYS A 59 12.61 2.73 21.79
C LYS A 59 11.15 2.32 21.73
N GLU A 60 10.21 3.26 21.85
CA GLU A 60 8.77 3.00 21.75
C GLU A 60 8.39 2.37 20.41
N ILE A 61 8.91 2.90 19.28
CA ILE A 61 8.64 2.35 17.94
C ILE A 61 9.17 0.91 17.82
N VAL A 62 10.39 0.67 18.28
CA VAL A 62 11.04 -0.65 18.21
C VAL A 62 10.31 -1.65 19.11
N ASP A 63 9.91 -1.24 20.31
CA ASP A 63 9.14 -2.05 21.23
C ASP A 63 7.78 -2.42 20.62
N PHE A 64 7.05 -1.45 20.05
CA PHE A 64 5.78 -1.69 19.36
C PHE A 64 5.93 -2.68 18.20
N TRP A 65 6.95 -2.54 17.35
CA TRP A 65 7.22 -3.50 16.26
C TRP A 65 7.56 -4.90 16.76
N ARG A 66 8.19 -5.00 17.92
CA ARG A 66 8.57 -6.27 18.54
C ARG A 66 7.38 -6.99 19.16
N THR A 67 6.46 -6.27 19.80
CA THR A 67 5.48 -6.89 20.69
C THR A 67 4.02 -6.74 20.25
N GLU A 68 3.68 -5.70 19.49
CA GLU A 68 2.29 -5.32 19.24
C GLU A 68 1.92 -5.24 17.76
N TYR A 69 2.89 -5.06 16.86
CA TYR A 69 2.62 -4.92 15.44
C TYR A 69 2.24 -6.26 14.78
N ASP A 70 0.97 -6.39 14.37
CA ASP A 70 0.46 -7.56 13.66
C ASP A 70 0.80 -7.53 12.16
N TRP A 71 1.85 -8.26 11.76
CA TRP A 71 2.24 -8.37 10.35
C TRP A 71 1.20 -9.09 9.49
N LYS A 72 0.41 -10.01 10.05
CA LYS A 72 -0.59 -10.77 9.29
C LYS A 72 -1.77 -9.88 8.91
N GLU A 73 -2.28 -9.12 9.87
CA GLU A 73 -3.33 -8.11 9.63
C GLU A 73 -2.90 -7.14 8.52
N ARG A 74 -1.66 -6.65 8.59
CA ARG A 74 -1.14 -5.65 7.64
C ARG A 74 -0.96 -6.23 6.24
N MET A 75 -0.58 -7.51 6.13
CA MET A 75 -0.54 -8.21 4.85
C MET A 75 -1.94 -8.37 4.24
N GLU A 76 -2.93 -8.73 5.03
CA GLU A 76 -4.33 -8.85 4.57
C GLU A 76 -4.84 -7.51 4.04
N LEU A 77 -4.56 -6.41 4.75
CA LEU A 77 -4.88 -5.06 4.29
C LEU A 77 -4.19 -4.75 2.96
N LEU A 78 -2.89 -5.05 2.82
CA LEU A 78 -2.16 -4.83 1.57
C LEU A 78 -2.74 -5.63 0.39
N LEU A 79 -3.35 -6.80 0.64
CA LEU A 79 -3.98 -7.63 -0.38
C LEU A 79 -5.39 -7.17 -0.79
N HIS A 80 -5.93 -6.12 -0.17
CA HIS A 80 -7.28 -5.62 -0.45
C HIS A 80 -7.49 -5.21 -1.91
N TYR A 81 -6.50 -4.56 -2.54
CA TYR A 81 -6.57 -4.15 -3.94
C TYR A 81 -5.86 -5.13 -4.87
N GLN A 82 -6.37 -5.27 -6.10
CA GLN A 82 -5.78 -6.14 -7.10
C GLN A 82 -4.39 -5.62 -7.48
N GLN A 83 -3.40 -6.51 -7.43
CA GLN A 83 -2.02 -6.16 -7.74
C GLN A 83 -1.52 -6.92 -8.96
N PHE A 84 -0.64 -6.26 -9.72
CA PHE A 84 -0.14 -6.76 -10.98
C PHE A 84 1.35 -6.51 -11.09
N LYS A 85 2.00 -7.33 -11.92
CA LYS A 85 3.35 -7.08 -12.40
C LYS A 85 3.41 -7.15 -13.91
N VAL A 86 4.19 -6.25 -14.49
CA VAL A 86 4.42 -6.16 -15.93
C VAL A 86 5.90 -5.93 -16.21
N ARG A 87 6.41 -6.48 -17.32
CA ARG A 87 7.77 -6.21 -17.76
C ARG A 87 7.77 -5.02 -18.72
N VAL A 88 8.45 -3.95 -18.36
CA VAL A 88 8.61 -2.75 -19.19
C VAL A 88 10.10 -2.48 -19.33
N GLN A 89 10.63 -2.44 -20.55
CA GLN A 89 12.05 -2.17 -20.82
C GLN A 89 13.00 -3.04 -19.98
N GLY A 90 12.66 -4.32 -19.80
CA GLY A 90 13.45 -5.27 -19.01
C GLY A 90 13.19 -5.26 -17.49
N LEU A 91 12.54 -4.23 -16.95
CA LEU A 91 12.23 -4.09 -15.53
C LEU A 91 10.87 -4.68 -15.18
N MET A 92 10.78 -5.33 -14.01
CA MET A 92 9.50 -5.79 -13.46
C MET A 92 8.86 -4.67 -12.66
N ILE A 93 7.85 -4.03 -13.25
CA ILE A 93 7.08 -2.95 -12.62
C ILE A 93 5.89 -3.55 -11.88
N HIS A 94 5.75 -3.21 -10.60
CA HIS A 94 4.58 -3.52 -9.77
C HIS A 94 3.63 -2.33 -9.76
N PHE A 95 2.32 -2.61 -9.78
CA PHE A 95 1.28 -1.61 -9.65
C PHE A 95 0.00 -2.24 -9.08
N GLN A 96 -0.88 -1.40 -8.56
CA GLN A 96 -2.20 -1.79 -8.07
C GLN A 96 -3.28 -1.19 -8.96
N ILE A 97 -4.40 -1.89 -9.09
CA ILE A 97 -5.60 -1.34 -9.72
C ILE A 97 -6.75 -1.46 -8.72
N ALA A 98 -7.22 -0.30 -8.25
CA ALA A 98 -8.50 -0.17 -7.59
C ALA A 98 -9.56 0.14 -8.66
N ARG A 99 -10.72 -0.53 -8.59
CA ARG A 99 -11.82 -0.27 -9.53
C ARG A 99 -13.11 -0.06 -8.76
N PRO A 100 -13.88 1.00 -9.07
CA PRO A 100 -15.20 1.18 -8.50
C PRO A 100 -16.12 0.00 -8.89
N PRO A 101 -16.94 -0.52 -7.96
CA PRO A 101 -17.85 -1.62 -8.27
C PRO A 101 -18.86 -1.18 -9.33
N ARG A 102 -19.17 -2.07 -10.28
CA ARG A 102 -20.23 -1.80 -11.27
C ARG A 102 -21.57 -2.13 -10.62
N ARG A 103 -22.24 -1.12 -10.06
CA ARG A 103 -23.57 -1.29 -9.48
C ARG A 103 -24.64 -0.98 -10.52
N GLU A 104 -25.44 -1.97 -10.88
CA GLU A 104 -26.69 -1.73 -11.62
C GLU A 104 -27.56 -0.75 -10.83
N GLY A 105 -28.13 0.24 -11.52
CA GLY A 105 -28.92 1.31 -10.89
C GLY A 105 -28.12 2.44 -10.23
N SER A 106 -26.79 2.40 -10.21
CA SER A 106 -26.00 3.54 -9.74
C SER A 106 -26.01 4.69 -10.76
N ASN A 107 -26.00 5.93 -10.25
CA ASN A 107 -25.84 7.15 -11.04
C ASN A 107 -24.41 7.31 -11.61
N LEU A 108 -23.53 6.33 -11.41
CA LEU A 108 -22.17 6.35 -11.91
C LEU A 108 -22.15 6.09 -13.41
N ARG A 109 -21.87 7.13 -14.19
CA ARG A 109 -21.84 7.05 -15.66
C ARG A 109 -20.43 6.99 -16.22
N ILE A 110 -19.44 7.54 -15.51
CA ILE A 110 -18.09 7.71 -16.05
C ILE A 110 -17.04 7.26 -15.03
N ARG A 111 -16.10 6.43 -15.49
CA ARG A 111 -14.88 6.05 -14.76
C ARG A 111 -13.69 6.67 -15.47
N VAL A 112 -12.94 7.52 -14.79
CA VAL A 112 -11.80 8.20 -15.38
C VAL A 112 -10.52 7.54 -14.87
N PRO A 113 -9.71 6.92 -15.76
CA PRO A 113 -8.47 6.30 -15.30
C PRO A 113 -7.52 7.37 -14.74
N LEU A 114 -7.10 7.17 -13.49
CA LEU A 114 -6.13 8.02 -12.81
C LEU A 114 -4.86 7.22 -12.50
N LEU A 115 -3.71 7.75 -12.93
CA LEU A 115 -2.41 7.22 -12.54
C LEU A 115 -1.92 7.97 -11.30
N MET A 116 -1.64 7.24 -10.23
CA MET A 116 -1.10 7.78 -8.98
C MET A 116 0.34 7.32 -8.81
N LEU A 117 1.23 8.24 -8.45
CA LEU A 117 2.67 8.02 -8.33
C LEU A 117 3.12 8.41 -6.92
N HIS A 118 3.77 7.50 -6.22
CA HIS A 118 4.32 7.77 -4.88
C HIS A 118 5.73 8.38 -4.97
N GLY A 119 6.16 8.98 -3.87
CA GLY A 119 7.51 9.56 -3.73
C GLY A 119 8.46 8.68 -2.93
N TRP A 120 9.54 9.30 -2.46
CA TRP A 120 10.45 8.75 -1.45
C TRP A 120 10.30 9.58 -0.16
N PRO A 121 10.29 8.98 1.04
CA PRO A 121 10.54 7.56 1.40
C PRO A 121 9.27 6.68 1.37
N GLY A 122 8.26 7.08 0.60
CA GLY A 122 6.94 6.45 0.58
C GLY A 122 6.79 5.24 -0.35
N SER A 123 5.54 4.80 -0.51
CA SER A 123 5.16 3.64 -1.32
C SER A 123 3.67 3.68 -1.69
N VAL A 124 3.19 2.70 -2.46
CA VAL A 124 1.76 2.57 -2.81
C VAL A 124 0.81 2.57 -1.61
N TRP A 125 1.31 2.27 -0.40
CA TRP A 125 0.54 2.30 0.84
C TRP A 125 -0.08 3.67 1.13
N GLU A 126 0.57 4.76 0.73
CA GLU A 126 0.10 6.14 0.96
C GLU A 126 -1.29 6.41 0.37
N PHE A 127 -1.69 5.64 -0.64
CA PHE A 127 -2.98 5.84 -1.32
C PHE A 127 -4.14 5.09 -0.68
N TYR A 128 -3.89 4.16 0.26
CA TYR A 128 -4.93 3.29 0.83
C TYR A 128 -6.03 4.06 1.55
N GLU A 129 -5.69 5.18 2.19
CA GLU A 129 -6.67 6.00 2.91
C GLU A 129 -7.63 6.73 1.97
N ILE A 130 -7.19 7.12 0.77
CA ILE A 130 -7.98 7.93 -0.16
C ILE A 130 -8.64 7.11 -1.28
N MET A 131 -8.16 5.89 -1.55
CA MET A 131 -8.66 5.07 -2.65
C MET A 131 -10.17 4.81 -2.56
N ASN A 132 -10.71 4.59 -1.37
CA ASN A 132 -12.15 4.35 -1.20
C ASN A 132 -13.02 5.55 -1.56
N GLU A 133 -12.57 6.76 -1.20
CA GLU A 133 -13.25 8.01 -1.54
C GLU A 133 -13.17 8.28 -3.05
N MET A 134 -12.02 8.02 -3.66
CA MET A 134 -11.81 8.23 -5.11
C MET A 134 -12.67 7.31 -5.98
N MET A 135 -12.95 6.09 -5.50
CA MET A 135 -13.83 5.12 -6.17
C MET A 135 -15.32 5.40 -5.97
N SER A 136 -15.69 6.38 -5.15
CA SER A 136 -17.08 6.75 -4.88
C SER A 136 -17.40 8.09 -5.53
N PRO A 137 -18.54 8.24 -6.23
CA PRO A 137 -18.91 9.52 -6.80
C PRO A 137 -19.22 10.52 -5.68
N ALA A 138 -18.64 11.72 -5.77
CA ALA A 138 -19.00 12.82 -4.89
C ALA A 138 -20.50 13.14 -5.00
N ARG A 139 -21.09 13.70 -3.94
CA ARG A 139 -22.51 14.08 -3.94
C ARG A 139 -22.83 15.00 -5.12
N GLY A 140 -23.85 14.67 -5.89
CA GLY A 140 -24.26 15.42 -7.09
C GLY A 140 -23.41 15.17 -8.33
N HIS A 141 -22.37 14.34 -8.26
CA HIS A 141 -21.50 14.00 -9.39
C HIS A 141 -21.74 12.55 -9.86
N GLN A 142 -21.43 12.29 -11.13
CA GLN A 142 -21.59 10.98 -11.78
C GLN A 142 -20.25 10.36 -12.21
N ILE A 143 -19.15 10.93 -11.71
CA ILE A 143 -17.77 10.59 -12.05
C ILE A 143 -17.09 10.03 -10.80
N CYS A 144 -16.29 8.99 -11.00
CA CYS A 144 -15.30 8.51 -10.04
C CYS A 144 -14.04 8.07 -10.81
N PHE A 145 -12.99 7.76 -10.06
CA PHE A 145 -11.69 7.38 -10.60
C PHE A 145 -11.47 5.85 -10.46
#